data_AF-A0AAW2VDH8-F1
#
_entry.id   AF-A0AAW2VDH8-F1
#
_cell.length_a   1.000
_cell.length_b   1.000
_cell.length_c   1.000
_cell.angle_alpha   90.00
_cell.angle_beta   90.00
_cell.angle_gamma   90.00
#
_symmetry.space_group_name_H-M   'P 1'
#
loop_
_entity.id
_entity.type
_entity.pdbx_description
1 polymer ?
#
loop_
_entity_poly.entity_id
_entity_poly.type
_entity_poly.pdbx_seq_one_letter_code
_entity_poly.pdbx_strand_id
1 'polypeptide(L)'
;MAEEEVLAEVEAVQAVYGDDCLLIEAYPPHLHVHLKPRTADVSSQQFVEATIGMKAGPQYPEEPPEISIIDSKGLDEQRQKHLTASIREKAFELASCLMLVALCEEAVERLSDMNHPDGNCPLCLYPLLDKDARLNSLPFMKLMSCFHCFHCDCIIRWWNWTQVQSEKEITSSSTSTSRIMQDQQGMHRVMEESMGKCPVCRKVFLAKDIEHVLGLVHLLFICAITN
;
A
#
# COMPACT_ATOMS: atom_id res chain seq x y z
N MET A 1 -3.36 14.68 -34.52
CA MET A 1 -2.12 15.12 -33.83
C MET A 1 -0.92 14.45 -34.48
N ALA A 2 0.29 15.04 -34.44
CA ALA A 2 1.48 14.41 -35.03
C ALA A 2 2.04 13.31 -34.11
N GLU A 3 2.55 12.22 -34.69
CA GLU A 3 3.18 11.11 -33.93
C GLU A 3 4.31 11.61 -33.01
N GLU A 4 5.11 12.57 -33.48
CA GLU A 4 6.19 13.20 -32.69
C GLU A 4 5.67 13.88 -31.40
N GLU A 5 4.48 14.49 -31.44
CA GLU A 5 3.89 15.13 -30.26
C GLU A 5 3.44 14.09 -29.23
N VAL A 6 2.93 12.94 -29.69
CA VAL A 6 2.55 11.81 -28.83
C VAL A 6 3.77 11.17 -28.20
N LEU A 7 4.87 10.98 -28.96
CA LEU A 7 6.13 10.47 -28.43
C LEU A 7 6.73 11.42 -27.39
N ALA A 8 6.68 12.73 -27.64
CA ALA A 8 7.13 13.73 -26.67
C ALA A 8 6.30 13.70 -25.36
N GLU A 9 5.00 13.40 -25.44
CA GLU A 9 4.19 13.18 -24.25
C GLU A 9 4.61 11.93 -23.47
N VAL A 10 4.86 10.82 -24.17
CA VAL A 10 5.35 9.59 -23.53
C VAL A 10 6.68 9.84 -22.81
N GLU A 11 7.60 10.57 -23.45
CA GLU A 11 8.86 10.99 -22.81
C GLU A 11 8.62 11.86 -21.57
N ALA A 12 7.62 12.75 -21.60
CA ALA A 12 7.25 13.55 -20.43
C ALA A 12 6.76 12.68 -19.26
N VAL A 13 5.93 11.66 -19.52
CA VAL A 13 5.48 10.72 -18.49
C VAL A 13 6.67 9.96 -17.90
N GLN A 14 7.57 9.45 -18.75
CA GLN A 14 8.77 8.75 -18.30
C GLN A 14 9.71 9.65 -17.49
N ALA A 15 9.84 10.92 -17.86
CA ALA A 15 10.66 11.88 -17.13
C ALA A 15 10.09 12.23 -15.75
N VAL A 16 8.76 12.32 -15.63
CA VAL A 16 8.08 12.64 -14.36
C VAL A 16 8.11 11.45 -13.39
N TYR A 17 7.80 10.24 -13.86
CA TYR A 17 7.62 9.08 -13.00
C TYR A 17 8.83 8.14 -12.97
N GLY A 18 9.80 8.29 -13.87
CA GLY A 18 11.05 7.52 -13.87
C GLY A 18 10.81 6.01 -13.80
N ASP A 19 11.40 5.35 -12.80
CA ASP A 19 11.29 3.91 -12.58
C ASP A 19 9.86 3.44 -12.27
N ASP A 20 8.97 4.34 -11.83
CA ASP A 20 7.56 4.03 -11.61
C ASP A 20 6.77 3.94 -12.94
N CYS A 21 7.35 4.30 -14.10
CA CYS A 21 6.72 4.20 -15.41
C CYS A 21 7.31 3.06 -16.27
N LEU A 22 6.52 2.02 -16.50
CA LEU A 22 6.83 0.94 -17.43
C LEU A 22 6.21 1.22 -18.80
N LEU A 23 7.05 1.53 -19.79
CA LEU A 23 6.63 1.65 -21.19
C LEU A 23 6.57 0.28 -21.85
N ILE A 24 5.40 -0.10 -22.35
CA ILE A 24 5.18 -1.35 -23.10
C ILE A 24 5.31 -1.09 -24.60
N GLU A 25 4.70 0.00 -25.07
CA GLU A 25 4.72 0.40 -26.47
C GLU A 25 4.69 1.94 -26.55
N ALA A 26 5.56 2.52 -27.38
CA ALA A 26 5.65 3.98 -27.51
C ALA A 26 4.55 4.57 -28.40
N TYR A 27 4.13 3.83 -29.43
CA TYR A 27 3.10 4.29 -30.36
C TYR A 27 2.32 3.13 -31.01
N PRO A 28 0.97 3.10 -30.89
CA PRO A 28 0.17 3.90 -29.97
C PRO A 28 0.61 3.69 -28.50
N PRO A 29 0.59 4.73 -27.65
CA PRO A 29 1.12 4.62 -26.30
C PRO A 29 0.46 3.52 -25.46
N HIS A 30 1.27 2.67 -24.87
CA HIS A 30 0.85 1.69 -23.88
C HIS A 30 1.84 1.68 -22.74
N LEU A 31 1.38 2.09 -21.56
CA LEU A 31 2.23 2.22 -20.39
C LEU A 31 1.49 1.86 -19.11
N HIS A 32 2.25 1.37 -18.15
CA HIS A 32 1.82 1.12 -16.79
C HIS A 32 2.57 2.08 -15.86
N VAL A 33 1.84 2.89 -15.09
CA VAL A 33 2.46 3.83 -14.14
C VAL A 33 2.07 3.47 -12.72
N HIS A 34 3.07 3.26 -11.87
CA HIS A 34 2.90 3.01 -10.46
C HIS A 34 2.74 4.35 -9.73
N LEU A 35 1.54 4.60 -9.20
CA LEU A 35 1.16 5.87 -8.63
C LEU A 35 0.90 5.75 -7.12
N LYS A 36 1.35 6.78 -6.41
CA LYS A 36 1.31 6.89 -4.94
C LYS A 36 0.62 8.20 -4.54
N PRO A 37 -0.10 8.23 -3.41
CA PRO A 37 -0.67 9.47 -2.87
C PRO A 37 0.42 10.45 -2.47
N ARG A 38 0.09 11.75 -2.50
CA ARG A 38 0.99 12.83 -2.07
C ARG A 38 1.13 12.80 -0.54
N THR A 39 2.21 12.18 -0.07
CA THR A 39 2.52 12.00 1.36
C THR A 39 3.81 12.70 1.78
N ALA A 40 4.36 13.58 0.94
CA ALA A 40 5.68 14.20 1.12
C ALA A 40 6.78 13.15 1.41
N ASP A 41 6.74 12.04 0.68
CA ASP A 41 7.64 10.87 0.80
C ASP A 41 7.63 10.17 2.16
N VAL A 42 6.63 10.45 3.01
CA VAL A 42 6.45 9.79 4.30
C VAL A 42 5.73 8.45 4.09
N SER A 43 6.51 7.41 3.79
CA SER A 43 5.99 6.05 3.53
C SER A 43 5.04 5.51 4.61
N SER A 44 5.21 5.87 5.88
CA SER A 44 4.30 5.46 6.96
C SER A 44 2.89 6.02 6.79
N GLN A 45 2.74 7.16 6.12
CA GLN A 45 1.46 7.80 5.81
C GLN A 45 0.83 7.33 4.49
N GLN A 46 1.48 6.43 3.72
CA GLN A 46 0.95 5.91 2.47
C GLN A 46 0.06 4.67 2.69
N PHE A 47 -1.25 4.83 2.63
CA PHE A 47 -2.23 3.75 2.84
C PHE A 47 -2.69 3.09 1.55
N VAL A 48 -2.49 3.74 0.41
CA VAL A 48 -2.93 3.25 -0.89
C VAL A 48 -1.83 3.39 -1.94
N GLU A 49 -1.90 2.55 -2.97
CA GLU A 49 -1.14 2.68 -4.23
C GLU A 49 -1.85 1.90 -5.33
N ALA A 50 -1.62 2.30 -6.57
CA ALA A 50 -2.14 1.61 -7.73
C ALA A 50 -1.19 1.71 -8.91
N THR A 51 -1.09 0.65 -9.69
CA THR A 51 -0.46 0.67 -11.01
C THR A 51 -1.55 0.82 -12.05
N ILE A 52 -1.58 1.97 -12.72
CA ILE A 52 -2.59 2.32 -13.73
C ILE A 52 -2.05 1.96 -15.11
N GLY A 53 -2.80 1.12 -15.83
CA GLY A 53 -2.55 0.82 -17.24
C GLY A 53 -3.31 1.80 -18.12
N MET A 54 -2.58 2.47 -19.02
CA MET A 54 -3.13 3.36 -20.04
C MET A 54 -2.73 2.82 -21.41
N LYS A 55 -3.73 2.36 -22.17
CA LYS A 55 -3.52 1.77 -23.49
C LYS A 55 -4.27 2.56 -24.55
N ALA A 56 -3.53 3.37 -25.30
CA ALA A 56 -4.04 4.15 -26.40
C ALA A 56 -4.27 3.28 -27.65
N GLY A 57 -5.27 3.68 -28.45
CA GLY A 57 -5.48 3.15 -29.79
C GLY A 57 -4.83 4.04 -30.87
N PRO A 58 -4.86 3.62 -32.15
CA PRO A 58 -4.36 4.42 -33.27
C PRO A 58 -5.05 5.78 -33.47
N GLN A 59 -6.21 6.00 -32.84
CA GLN A 59 -6.98 7.25 -32.91
C GLN A 59 -6.64 8.23 -31.77
N TYR A 60 -5.69 7.89 -30.89
CA TYR A 60 -5.26 8.79 -29.85
C TYR A 60 -4.67 10.10 -30.42
N PRO A 61 -4.96 11.28 -29.84
CA PRO A 61 -5.77 11.53 -28.64
C PRO A 61 -7.26 11.79 -28.86
N GLU A 62 -7.77 11.67 -30.09
CA GLU A 62 -9.20 11.84 -30.37
C GLU A 62 -10.03 10.78 -29.63
N GLU A 63 -9.53 9.54 -29.63
CA GLU A 63 -10.04 8.47 -28.77
C GLU A 63 -9.19 8.37 -27.50
N PRO A 64 -9.78 8.52 -26.30
CA PRO A 64 -9.07 8.36 -25.04
C PRO A 64 -8.49 6.95 -24.86
N PRO A 65 -7.40 6.79 -24.10
CA PRO A 65 -6.81 5.48 -23.84
C PRO A 65 -7.73 4.64 -22.95
N GLU A 66 -7.68 3.32 -23.13
CA GLU A 66 -8.29 2.37 -22.20
C GLU A 66 -7.58 2.44 -20.85
N ILE A 67 -8.35 2.71 -19.79
CA ILE A 67 -7.86 2.79 -18.41
C ILE A 67 -8.18 1.50 -17.67
N SER A 68 -7.16 0.93 -17.02
CA SER A 68 -7.27 -0.25 -16.17
C SER A 68 -6.38 -0.16 -14.92
N ILE A 69 -6.71 -0.93 -13.88
CA ILE A 69 -5.86 -1.11 -12.71
C ILE A 69 -5.16 -2.46 -12.85
N ILE A 70 -3.83 -2.44 -12.91
CA ILE A 70 -2.99 -3.64 -13.07
C ILE A 70 -2.71 -4.30 -11.72
N ASP A 71 -2.40 -3.48 -10.71
CA ASP A 71 -2.22 -3.89 -9.33
C ASP A 71 -2.65 -2.75 -8.39
N SER A 72 -3.08 -3.07 -7.18
CA SER A 72 -3.35 -2.07 -6.16
C SER A 72 -3.16 -2.61 -4.75
N LYS A 73 -2.80 -1.73 -3.83
CA LYS A 73 -2.78 -2.02 -2.38
C LYS A 73 -3.61 -0.99 -1.63
N GLY A 74 -4.29 -1.46 -0.59
CA GLY A 74 -5.09 -0.60 0.28
C GLY A 74 -6.38 -0.07 -0.34
N LEU A 75 -6.68 -0.39 -1.60
CA LEU A 75 -7.92 -0.03 -2.29
C LEU A 75 -8.88 -1.21 -2.34
N ASP A 76 -10.10 -1.02 -1.83
CA ASP A 76 -11.19 -1.96 -2.00
C ASP A 76 -11.84 -1.82 -3.39
N GLU A 77 -12.75 -2.73 -3.73
CA GLU A 77 -13.37 -2.77 -5.06
C GLU A 77 -14.13 -1.48 -5.38
N GLN A 78 -14.77 -0.86 -4.38
CA GLN A 78 -15.50 0.39 -4.58
C GLN A 78 -14.56 1.55 -4.90
N ARG A 79 -13.45 1.70 -4.16
CA ARG A 79 -12.45 2.75 -4.43
C ARG A 79 -11.71 2.51 -5.75
N GLN A 80 -11.45 1.26 -6.12
CA GLN A 80 -10.89 0.93 -7.44
C GLN A 80 -11.82 1.36 -8.59
N LYS A 81 -13.13 1.10 -8.45
CA LYS A 81 -14.14 1.57 -9.41
C LYS A 81 -14.20 3.09 -9.47
N HIS A 82 -14.18 3.77 -8.32
CA HIS A 82 -14.19 5.22 -8.24
C HIS A 82 -12.96 5.84 -8.92
N LEU A 83 -11.75 5.34 -8.60
CA LEU A 83 -10.49 5.77 -9.22
C LEU A 83 -10.55 5.64 -10.74
N THR A 84 -10.92 4.45 -11.23
CA THR A 84 -11.01 4.19 -12.66
C THR A 84 -12.04 5.08 -13.35
N ALA A 85 -13.20 5.33 -12.70
CA ALA A 85 -14.23 6.20 -13.24
C ALA A 85 -13.76 7.65 -13.35
N SER A 86 -13.10 8.19 -12.32
CA SER A 86 -12.58 9.56 -12.33
C SER A 86 -11.50 9.77 -13.40
N ILE A 87 -10.58 8.81 -13.56
CA ILE A 87 -9.56 8.90 -14.62
C ILE A 87 -10.22 8.84 -16.01
N ARG A 88 -11.20 7.96 -16.22
CA ARG A 88 -11.93 7.88 -17.49
C ARG A 88 -12.71 9.15 -17.79
N GLU A 89 -13.41 9.70 -16.81
CA GLU A 89 -14.10 10.99 -16.93
C GLU A 89 -13.11 12.08 -17.36
N LYS A 90 -11.93 12.14 -16.70
CA LYS A 90 -10.88 13.08 -17.07
C LYS A 90 -10.37 12.87 -18.50
N ALA A 91 -10.23 11.62 -18.94
CA ALA A 91 -9.80 11.28 -20.29
C ALA A 91 -10.84 11.74 -21.34
N PHE A 92 -12.13 11.61 -21.04
CA PHE A 92 -13.20 12.11 -21.91
C PHE A 92 -13.23 13.65 -21.95
N GLU A 93 -13.01 14.33 -20.83
CA GLU A 93 -12.91 15.80 -20.80
C GLU A 93 -11.76 16.34 -21.68
N LEU A 94 -10.67 15.58 -21.74
CA LEU A 94 -9.45 15.94 -22.45
C LEU A 94 -9.37 15.34 -23.86
N ALA A 95 -10.44 14.70 -24.36
CA ALA A 95 -10.46 14.15 -25.71
C ALA A 95 -9.99 15.19 -26.74
N SER A 96 -9.23 14.73 -27.74
CA SER A 96 -8.52 15.55 -28.72
C SER A 96 -7.31 16.34 -28.18
N CYS A 97 -6.93 16.17 -26.90
CA CYS A 97 -5.71 16.71 -26.30
C CYS A 97 -4.77 15.59 -25.81
N LEU A 98 -3.46 15.86 -25.81
CA LEU A 98 -2.48 15.05 -25.04
C LEU A 98 -2.90 15.05 -23.55
N MET A 99 -3.03 13.87 -22.96
CA MET A 99 -3.64 13.71 -21.64
C MET A 99 -2.91 12.74 -20.68
N LEU A 100 -1.92 11.95 -21.12
CA LEU A 100 -1.30 10.89 -20.31
C LEU A 100 -0.76 11.39 -18.96
N VAL A 101 -0.07 12.55 -18.95
CA VAL A 101 0.42 13.16 -17.70
C VAL A 101 -0.73 13.62 -16.82
N ALA A 102 -1.75 14.25 -17.41
CA ALA A 102 -2.92 14.74 -16.67
C ALA A 102 -3.72 13.59 -16.04
N LEU A 103 -3.81 12.44 -16.71
CA LEU A 103 -4.46 11.24 -16.17
C LEU A 103 -3.68 10.65 -14.99
N CYS A 104 -2.35 10.68 -15.04
CA CYS A 104 -1.53 10.29 -13.90
C CYS A 104 -1.73 11.23 -12.71
N GLU A 105 -1.78 12.55 -12.95
CA GLU A 105 -2.04 13.53 -11.89
C GLU A 105 -3.43 13.41 -11.27
N GLU A 106 -4.47 13.16 -12.08
CA GLU A 106 -5.82 12.85 -11.60
C GLU A 106 -5.81 11.61 -10.70
N ALA A 107 -5.13 10.54 -11.13
CA ALA A 107 -5.01 9.33 -10.34
C ALA A 107 -4.28 9.58 -9.01
N VAL A 108 -3.19 10.35 -9.00
CA VAL A 108 -2.46 10.75 -7.79
C VAL A 108 -3.34 11.56 -6.84
N GLU A 109 -4.14 12.48 -7.36
CA GLU A 109 -5.09 13.27 -6.57
C GLU A 109 -6.14 12.37 -5.90
N ARG A 110 -6.81 11.49 -6.67
CA ARG A 110 -7.79 10.54 -6.12
C ARG A 110 -7.19 9.57 -5.11
N LEU A 111 -5.97 9.08 -5.36
CA LEU A 111 -5.25 8.26 -4.39
C LEU A 111 -4.99 9.04 -3.09
N SER A 112 -4.66 10.33 -3.20
CA SER A 112 -4.42 11.20 -2.04
C SER A 112 -5.69 11.40 -1.21
N ASP A 113 -6.85 11.60 -1.86
CA ASP A 113 -8.14 11.73 -1.19
C ASP A 113 -8.53 10.45 -0.43
N MET A 114 -8.23 9.29 -1.03
CA MET A 114 -8.54 7.97 -0.47
C MET A 114 -7.41 7.40 0.41
N ASN A 115 -6.41 8.22 0.75
CA ASN A 115 -5.21 7.78 1.47
C ASN A 115 -5.46 7.62 2.98
N HIS A 116 -6.33 6.69 3.32
CA HIS A 116 -6.67 6.36 4.68
C HIS A 116 -6.99 4.85 4.79
N PRO A 117 -6.84 4.23 5.98
CA PRO A 117 -7.36 2.89 6.20
C PRO A 117 -8.85 2.84 5.92
N ASP A 118 -9.34 1.73 5.40
CA ASP A 118 -10.75 1.58 5.06
C ASP A 118 -11.24 0.18 5.38
N GLY A 119 -12.56 0.08 5.55
CA GLY A 119 -13.22 -1.15 5.96
C GLY A 119 -13.05 -1.49 7.44
N ASN A 120 -13.30 -2.76 7.75
CA ASN A 120 -13.29 -3.28 9.12
C ASN A 120 -11.95 -3.94 9.44
N CYS A 121 -11.51 -3.83 10.69
CA CYS A 121 -10.34 -4.54 11.18
C CYS A 121 -10.55 -6.05 11.02
N PRO A 122 -9.65 -6.79 10.36
CA PRO A 122 -9.82 -8.23 10.13
C PRO A 122 -9.88 -9.08 11.41
N LEU A 123 -9.44 -8.54 12.55
CA LEU A 123 -9.36 -9.28 13.82
C LEU A 123 -10.61 -9.13 14.69
N CYS A 124 -11.25 -7.95 14.69
CA CYS A 124 -12.42 -7.67 15.52
C CYS A 124 -13.69 -7.37 14.71
N LEU A 125 -13.56 -7.18 13.39
CA LEU A 125 -14.64 -6.85 12.45
C LEU A 125 -15.33 -5.49 12.68
N TYR A 126 -14.76 -4.62 13.51
CA TYR A 126 -15.21 -3.23 13.68
C TYR A 126 -14.48 -2.28 12.72
N PRO A 127 -15.09 -1.13 12.34
CA PRO A 127 -14.48 -0.16 11.45
C PRO A 127 -13.09 0.30 11.89
N LEU A 128 -12.14 0.38 10.95
CA LEU A 128 -10.79 0.92 11.20
C LEU A 128 -10.81 2.44 11.44
N LEU A 129 -11.69 3.14 10.71
CA LEU A 129 -12.00 4.55 10.92
C LEU A 129 -13.46 4.66 11.33
N ASP A 130 -13.69 5.29 12.48
CA ASP A 130 -15.01 5.72 12.90
C ASP A 130 -15.23 7.16 12.40
N LYS A 131 -16.20 7.34 11.51
CA LYS A 131 -16.52 8.65 10.90
C LYS A 131 -17.08 9.65 11.92
N ASP A 132 -17.59 9.16 13.06
CA ASP A 132 -18.23 9.97 14.09
C ASP A 132 -17.33 10.25 15.31
N ALA A 133 -16.25 9.47 15.50
CA ALA A 133 -15.33 9.61 16.62
C ALA A 133 -14.27 10.69 16.37
N ARG A 134 -14.67 11.97 16.38
CA ARG A 134 -13.76 13.12 16.23
C ARG A 134 -12.66 13.27 17.30
N LEU A 135 -12.59 12.41 18.32
CA LEU A 135 -11.62 12.55 19.43
C LEU A 135 -11.04 11.25 20.02
N ASN A 136 -11.47 10.05 19.62
CA ASN A 136 -11.06 8.78 20.27
C ASN A 136 -10.63 7.67 19.28
N SER A 137 -10.24 8.02 18.04
CA SER A 137 -9.73 7.02 17.09
C SER A 137 -8.49 6.34 17.68
N LEU A 138 -8.64 5.08 18.09
CA LEU A 138 -7.52 4.23 18.48
C LEU A 138 -6.49 4.27 17.36
N PRO A 139 -5.17 4.37 17.66
CA PRO A 139 -4.19 4.27 16.60
C PRO A 139 -4.38 2.94 15.88
N PHE A 140 -4.44 2.99 14.56
CA PHE A 140 -4.42 1.82 13.71
C PHE A 140 -2.98 1.58 13.24
N MET A 141 -2.68 0.32 13.02
CA MET A 141 -1.40 -0.15 12.51
C MET A 141 -1.56 -0.56 11.06
N LYS A 142 -0.76 0.02 10.17
CA LYS A 142 -0.57 -0.43 8.80
C LYS A 142 0.72 -1.23 8.70
N LEU A 143 0.66 -2.41 8.08
CA LEU A 143 1.85 -3.15 7.70
C LEU A 143 2.37 -2.65 6.34
N MET A 144 3.60 -2.15 6.28
CA MET A 144 4.22 -1.56 5.09
C MET A 144 4.40 -2.58 3.95
N SER A 145 4.51 -3.87 4.25
CA SER A 145 4.66 -4.93 3.24
C SER A 145 3.39 -5.27 2.46
N CYS A 146 2.20 -4.98 3.02
CA CYS A 146 0.92 -5.38 2.44
C CYS A 146 -0.23 -4.38 2.56
N PHE A 147 -0.02 -3.28 3.27
CA PHE A 147 -0.97 -2.20 3.56
C PHE A 147 -2.22 -2.65 4.33
N HIS A 148 -2.25 -3.88 4.84
CA HIS A 148 -3.31 -4.31 5.75
C HIS A 148 -3.25 -3.51 7.04
N CYS A 149 -4.42 -3.02 7.43
CA CYS A 149 -4.59 -2.18 8.60
C CYS A 149 -5.35 -2.92 9.71
N PHE A 150 -4.98 -2.67 10.96
CA PHE A 150 -5.58 -3.26 12.16
C PHE A 150 -5.70 -2.19 13.23
N HIS A 151 -6.64 -2.31 14.18
CA HIS A 151 -6.49 -1.53 15.42
C HIS A 151 -5.23 -1.97 16.15
N CYS A 152 -4.46 -1.03 16.71
CA CYS A 152 -3.23 -1.35 17.46
C CYS A 152 -3.48 -2.41 18.54
N ASP A 153 -4.55 -2.28 19.33
CA ASP A 153 -4.89 -3.26 20.36
C ASP A 153 -5.15 -4.66 19.80
N CYS A 154 -5.83 -4.74 18.65
CA CYS A 154 -6.16 -6.02 18.04
C CYS A 154 -4.90 -6.76 17.59
N ILE A 155 -4.00 -6.08 16.89
CA ILE A 155 -2.79 -6.70 16.37
C ILE A 155 -1.76 -6.99 17.48
N ILE A 156 -1.66 -6.15 18.52
CA ILE A 156 -0.83 -6.41 19.70
C ILE A 156 -1.32 -7.66 20.44
N ARG A 157 -2.63 -7.79 20.69
CA ARG A 157 -3.21 -8.99 21.33
C ARG A 157 -2.96 -10.24 20.50
N TRP A 158 -3.15 -10.15 19.19
CA TRP A 158 -2.87 -11.24 18.27
C TRP A 158 -1.41 -11.67 18.31
N TRP A 159 -0.48 -10.70 18.31
CA TRP A 159 0.96 -10.96 18.38
C TRP A 159 1.38 -11.63 19.68
N ASN A 160 0.89 -11.14 20.82
CA ASN A 160 1.18 -11.74 22.12
C ASN A 160 0.67 -13.19 22.18
N TRP A 161 -0.48 -13.47 21.57
CA TRP A 161 -1.01 -14.82 21.48
C TRP A 161 -0.12 -15.74 20.62
N THR A 162 0.39 -15.29 19.48
CA THR A 162 1.25 -16.12 18.61
C THR A 162 2.59 -16.47 19.25
N GLN A 163 3.20 -15.53 19.98
CA GLN A 163 4.43 -15.76 20.77
C GLN A 163 4.22 -16.86 21.83
N VAL A 164 3.08 -16.81 22.55
CA VAL A 164 2.75 -17.82 23.57
C VAL A 164 2.51 -19.20 22.97
N GLN A 165 2.04 -19.30 21.72
CA GLN A 165 1.84 -20.60 21.06
C GLN A 165 3.17 -21.21 20.58
N SER A 166 4.08 -20.41 20.03
CA SER A 166 5.39 -20.91 19.59
C SER A 166 6.22 -21.45 20.77
N GLU A 167 6.17 -20.81 21.93
CA GLU A 167 6.83 -21.29 23.16
C GLU A 167 6.26 -22.64 23.66
N LYS A 168 4.94 -22.85 23.52
CA LYS A 168 4.28 -24.12 23.87
C LYS A 168 4.62 -25.25 22.90
N GLU A 169 4.78 -24.96 21.62
CA GLU A 169 5.20 -25.94 20.61
C GLU A 169 6.68 -26.35 20.78
N ILE A 170 7.54 -25.40 21.13
CA ILE A 170 8.96 -25.66 21.42
C ILE A 170 9.11 -26.53 22.69
N THR A 171 8.38 -26.20 23.75
CA THR A 171 8.44 -26.95 25.02
C THR A 171 7.84 -28.35 24.92
N SER A 172 6.84 -28.57 24.07
CA SER A 172 6.28 -29.91 23.82
C SER A 172 7.13 -30.77 22.87
N SER A 173 7.86 -30.15 21.94
CA SER A 173 8.78 -30.85 21.01
C SER A 173 10.15 -31.18 21.63
N SER A 174 10.50 -30.58 22.77
CA SER A 174 11.79 -30.76 23.46
C SER A 174 11.93 -32.11 24.21
N THR A 175 10.95 -33.01 24.10
CA THR A 175 11.04 -34.36 24.72
C THR A 175 11.87 -35.34 23.89
N SER A 176 12.37 -34.93 22.70
CA SER A 176 13.13 -35.82 21.83
C SER A 176 14.41 -35.15 21.31
N THR A 177 15.54 -35.68 21.78
CA THR A 177 16.92 -35.58 21.24
C THR A 177 17.76 -34.33 21.54
N SER A 178 18.72 -34.53 22.44
CA SER A 178 19.88 -33.66 22.70
C SER A 178 20.92 -33.69 21.56
N ARG A 179 21.77 -32.64 21.53
CA ARG A 179 23.01 -32.37 20.75
C ARG A 179 22.70 -31.67 19.40
N ILE A 180 23.29 -30.54 18.99
CA ILE A 180 24.72 -30.15 18.87
C ILE A 180 24.86 -28.60 18.82
N MET A 181 26.10 -28.16 19.03
CA MET A 181 26.68 -26.83 19.22
C MET A 181 26.58 -25.80 18.07
N GLN A 182 26.69 -24.53 18.48
CA GLN A 182 27.30 -23.36 17.83
C GLN A 182 27.08 -23.13 16.32
N ASP A 183 26.27 -22.12 16.00
CA ASP A 183 26.54 -21.25 14.84
C ASP A 183 26.00 -19.83 15.09
N GLN A 184 26.85 -18.81 14.92
CA GLN A 184 26.48 -17.40 15.04
C GLN A 184 25.53 -16.94 13.92
N GLN A 185 25.40 -17.71 12.83
CA GLN A 185 24.38 -17.48 11.80
C GLN A 185 22.95 -17.77 12.30
N GLY A 186 22.79 -18.52 13.39
CA GLY A 186 21.49 -18.81 14.00
C GLY A 186 20.84 -17.57 14.62
N MET A 187 21.60 -16.63 15.17
CA MET A 187 21.02 -15.45 15.83
C MET A 187 20.39 -14.45 14.83
N HIS A 188 20.91 -14.36 13.61
CA HIS A 188 20.32 -13.53 12.55
C HIS A 188 19.01 -14.16 12.02
N ARG A 189 18.98 -15.49 11.86
CA ARG A 189 17.75 -16.24 11.52
C ARG A 189 16.71 -16.18 12.63
N VAL A 190 17.09 -16.22 13.90
CA VAL A 190 16.15 -16.12 15.03
C VAL A 190 15.54 -14.71 15.15
N MET A 191 16.28 -13.65 14.79
CA MET A 191 15.71 -12.30 14.67
C MET A 191 14.69 -12.19 13.53
N GLU A 192 14.97 -12.76 12.36
CA GLU A 192 14.00 -12.86 11.25
C GLU A 192 12.81 -13.77 11.57
N GLU A 193 13.01 -14.85 12.32
CA GLU A 193 11.96 -15.79 12.76
C GLU A 193 11.05 -15.19 13.84
N SER A 194 11.51 -14.15 14.56
CA SER A 194 10.69 -13.41 15.53
C SER A 194 9.73 -12.40 14.88
N MET A 195 9.89 -12.14 13.57
CA MET A 195 9.01 -11.27 12.82
C MET A 195 7.79 -12.07 12.36
N GLY A 196 6.73 -12.05 13.17
CA GLY A 196 5.43 -12.62 12.83
C GLY A 196 4.86 -12.09 11.50
N LYS A 197 3.80 -12.77 11.07
CA LYS A 197 3.25 -12.66 9.71
C LYS A 197 1.92 -11.94 9.73
N CYS A 198 1.57 -11.25 8.64
CA CYS A 198 0.26 -10.63 8.48
C CYS A 198 -0.86 -11.66 8.67
N PRO A 199 -1.83 -11.44 9.58
CA PRO A 199 -2.95 -12.36 9.78
C PRO A 199 -3.79 -12.59 8.52
N VAL A 200 -3.77 -11.63 7.58
CA VAL A 200 -4.55 -11.68 6.35
C VAL A 200 -3.80 -12.38 5.23
N CYS A 201 -2.58 -11.92 4.90
CA CYS A 201 -1.85 -12.36 3.71
C CYS A 201 -0.54 -13.11 4.00
N ARG A 202 -0.21 -13.32 5.27
CA ARG A 202 0.97 -14.04 5.76
C ARG A 202 2.34 -13.47 5.33
N LYS A 203 2.41 -12.29 4.72
CA LYS A 203 3.68 -11.56 4.51
C LYS A 203 4.36 -11.28 5.84
N VAL A 204 5.68 -11.38 5.87
CA VAL A 204 6.51 -11.14 7.06
C VAL A 204 6.48 -9.65 7.40
N PHE A 205 6.51 -9.33 8.69
CA PHE A 205 6.63 -7.95 9.14
C PHE A 205 8.02 -7.40 8.82
N LEU A 206 8.09 -6.12 8.46
CA LEU A 206 9.34 -5.39 8.29
C LEU A 206 9.72 -4.71 9.61
N ALA A 207 11.01 -4.42 9.81
CA ALA A 207 11.44 -3.71 11.02
C ALA A 207 10.75 -2.34 11.15
N LYS A 208 10.54 -1.69 10.00
CA LYS A 208 9.76 -0.45 9.87
C LYS A 208 8.30 -0.58 10.29
N ASP A 209 7.70 -1.78 10.16
CA ASP A 209 6.33 -2.03 10.62
C ASP A 209 6.28 -1.88 12.14
N ILE A 210 7.27 -2.43 12.84
CA ILE A 210 7.40 -2.44 14.30
C ILE A 210 7.74 -1.05 14.84
N GLU A 211 8.68 -0.34 14.21
CA GLU A 211 9.05 1.03 14.58
C GLU A 211 7.87 2.00 14.51
N HIS A 212 7.02 1.86 13.49
CA HIS A 212 5.79 2.65 13.37
C HIS A 212 4.83 2.39 14.55
N VAL A 213 4.73 1.15 15.03
CA VAL A 213 3.95 0.80 16.23
C VAL A 213 4.52 1.44 17.48
N LEU A 214 5.83 1.28 17.70
CA LEU A 214 6.49 1.74 18.92
C LEU A 214 6.44 3.27 19.03
N GLY A 215 6.54 3.99 17.91
CA GLY A 215 6.30 5.43 17.86
C GLY A 215 4.90 5.84 18.29
N LEU A 216 3.85 5.08 17.87
CA LEU A 216 2.46 5.32 18.27
C LEU A 216 2.20 4.95 19.74
N VAL A 217 2.80 3.87 20.24
CA VAL A 217 2.67 3.43 21.63
C VAL A 217 3.41 4.37 22.59
N HIS A 218 4.57 4.91 22.21
CA HIS A 218 5.26 5.94 23.00
C HIS A 218 4.44 7.22 23.14
N LEU A 219 3.71 7.64 22.09
CA LEU A 219 2.80 8.79 22.14
C LEU A 219 1.60 8.55 23.06
N LEU A 220 1.03 7.34 23.06
CA LEU A 220 -0.03 6.96 23.99
C LEU A 220 0.44 6.89 25.45
N PHE A 221 1.66 6.39 25.69
CA PHE A 221 2.25 6.36 27.04
C PHE A 221 2.54 7.76 27.59
N ILE A 222 2.96 8.71 26.76
CA ILE A 222 3.19 10.09 27.19
C ILE A 222 1.87 10.76 27.55
N CYS A 223 0.82 10.63 26.71
CA CYS A 223 -0.50 11.18 27.00
C CYS A 223 -1.15 10.60 28.27
N ALA A 224 -0.88 9.34 28.61
CA ALA A 224 -1.40 8.70 29.83
C ALA A 224 -0.66 9.13 31.12
N ILE A 225 0.52 9.76 31.01
CA ILE A 225 1.30 10.26 32.15
C ILE A 225 1.09 11.77 32.38
N THR A 226 0.65 12.51 31.36
CA THR A 226 0.40 13.97 31.44
C THR A 226 -1.06 14.37 31.65
N ASN A 227 -1.95 13.46 32.06
CA ASN A 227 -3.35 13.78 32.39
C ASN A 227 -3.74 13.23 33.77
#